data_AF-A0A2D8ZUW8-F1
#
_entry.id   AF-A0A2D8ZUW8-F1
#
_cell.length_a   1.000
_cell.length_b   1.000
_cell.length_c   1.000
_cell.angle_alpha   90.00
_cell.angle_beta   90.00
_cell.angle_gamma   90.00
#
_symmetry.space_group_name_H-M   'P 1'
#
loop_
_entity.id
_entity.type
_entity.pdbx_description
1 polymer ?
#
loop_
_entity_poly.entity_id
_entity_poly.type
_entity_poly.pdbx_seq_one_letter_code
_entity_poly.pdbx_strand_id
1 'polypeptide(L)'
;MATARSRVALFEDVSVIIVERYDRRRVDDIVTAKTRQIATLSDRTENIDADRDARAARAVAALDAAKDQLTEELQALQTGQLGPVLRVHQEDYCQALGVHPENKYQNLGGPGVEAIISHLRAHTGRPGAIEQDVLRFRDALIFNWLIGGTDAHAKNYSILISAGGTVRLAPLYDMASILPYSDIDPRKVKLAMKIGDTYKLEKATAAEWTKLAANNGLKIDALVDRMREMAAAIPDLLNDEVKALSEAGVSHPICEVLQTVLTDRAARFTSI
;
A
#
# COMPACT_ATOMS: atom_id res chain seq x y z
N MET A 1 19.00 6.27 1.89
CA MET A 1 18.09 5.73 2.94
C MET A 1 16.69 5.74 2.34
N ALA A 2 16.00 4.60 2.30
CA ALA A 2 14.64 4.51 1.77
C ALA A 2 13.70 5.40 2.60
N THR A 3 13.11 6.41 1.97
CA THR A 3 12.27 7.42 2.62
C THR A 3 10.84 6.91 2.72
N ALA A 4 10.34 6.70 3.94
CA ALA A 4 8.96 6.32 4.20
C ALA A 4 7.97 7.43 3.78
N ARG A 5 6.82 7.04 3.21
CA ARG A 5 5.80 7.97 2.69
C ARG A 5 4.59 8.08 3.64
N SER A 6 4.55 9.05 4.57
CA SER A 6 3.30 9.51 5.19
C SER A 6 2.38 10.16 4.16
N ARG A 7 1.12 9.74 4.18
CA ARG A 7 0.03 10.26 3.34
C ARG A 7 -1.07 10.83 4.24
N VAL A 8 -1.59 11.97 3.85
CA VAL A 8 -2.89 12.45 4.34
C VAL A 8 -3.96 11.65 3.61
N ALA A 9 -4.72 10.86 4.35
CA ALA A 9 -5.85 10.11 3.81
C ALA A 9 -7.14 10.66 4.42
N LEU A 10 -8.17 10.77 3.59
CA LEU A 10 -9.51 11.01 4.08
C LEU A 10 -10.07 9.69 4.61
N PHE A 11 -10.45 9.71 5.89
CA PHE A 11 -11.18 8.65 6.56
C PHE A 11 -12.58 9.17 6.84
N GLU A 12 -13.52 8.76 6.01
CA GLU A 12 -14.88 9.34 6.03
C GLU A 12 -14.81 10.86 5.82
N ASP A 13 -15.20 11.65 6.82
CA ASP A 13 -15.17 13.11 6.87
C ASP A 13 -13.96 13.69 7.63
N VAL A 14 -13.01 12.84 8.04
CA VAL A 14 -11.85 13.26 8.84
C VAL A 14 -10.55 13.09 8.05
N SER A 15 -9.77 14.17 7.97
CA SER A 15 -8.40 14.14 7.45
C SER A 15 -7.49 13.47 8.47
N VAL A 16 -6.90 12.33 8.10
CA VAL A 16 -6.01 11.55 8.95
C VAL A 16 -4.59 11.56 8.39
N ILE A 17 -3.63 11.83 9.27
CA ILE A 17 -2.20 11.66 8.96
C ILE A 17 -1.82 10.22 9.33
N ILE A 18 -1.51 9.41 8.32
CA ILE A 18 -1.03 8.05 8.54
C ILE A 18 0.50 8.09 8.62
N VAL A 19 1.01 7.80 9.82
CA VAL A 19 2.44 7.74 10.10
C VAL A 19 2.88 6.28 10.03
N GLU A 20 3.42 5.88 8.89
CA GLU A 20 4.21 4.64 8.82
C GLU A 20 5.48 4.83 9.67
N ARG A 21 5.76 3.84 10.52
CA ARG A 21 6.76 3.80 11.62
C ARG A 21 7.98 4.74 11.47
N TYR A 22 8.32 5.41 12.59
CA TYR A 22 9.52 6.24 12.78
C TYR A 22 9.71 7.33 11.73
N ASP A 23 8.76 8.26 11.62
CA ASP A 23 8.99 9.48 10.85
C ASP A 23 9.38 10.65 11.77
N ARG A 24 10.57 11.21 11.54
CA ARG A 24 10.90 12.61 11.81
C ARG A 24 10.98 13.30 10.46
N ARG A 25 9.85 13.47 9.80
CA ARG A 25 9.79 14.24 8.56
C ARG A 25 10.18 15.67 8.92
N ARG A 26 11.14 16.22 8.19
CA ARG A 26 11.39 17.66 8.29
C ARG A 26 10.19 18.35 7.65
N VAL A 27 9.67 19.38 8.31
CA VAL A 27 8.57 20.21 7.80
C VAL A 27 8.86 20.64 6.35
N ASP A 28 10.13 20.87 6.03
CA ASP A 28 10.66 21.20 4.70
C ASP A 28 10.24 20.23 3.58
N ASP A 29 10.18 18.92 3.86
CA ASP A 29 9.81 17.91 2.86
C ASP A 29 8.30 17.97 2.55
N ILE A 30 7.48 18.23 3.58
CA ILE A 30 6.03 18.38 3.46
C ILE A 30 5.71 19.69 2.71
N VAL A 31 6.43 20.76 3.03
CA VAL A 31 6.35 22.05 2.34
C VAL A 31 6.66 21.84 0.85
N THR A 32 7.76 21.17 0.53
CA THR A 32 8.16 20.89 -0.87
C THR A 32 7.10 20.10 -1.64
N ALA A 33 6.54 19.05 -1.02
CA ALA A 33 5.52 18.23 -1.66
C ALA A 33 4.21 19.02 -1.91
N LYS A 34 3.76 19.81 -0.94
CA LYS A 34 2.55 20.64 -1.08
C LYS A 34 2.74 21.74 -2.13
N THR A 35 3.91 22.37 -2.20
CA THR A 35 4.22 23.34 -3.25
C THR A 35 4.08 22.74 -4.65
N ARG A 36 4.56 21.51 -4.88
CA ARG A 36 4.36 20.82 -6.17
C ARG A 36 2.89 20.54 -6.46
N GLN A 37 2.14 20.10 -5.44
CA GLN A 37 0.72 19.77 -5.60
C GLN A 37 -0.12 21.01 -5.95
N ILE A 38 0.19 22.17 -5.34
CA ILE A 38 -0.41 23.46 -5.70
C ILE A 38 -0.11 23.81 -7.16
N ALA A 39 1.15 23.67 -7.59
CA ALA A 39 1.53 23.93 -8.99
C ALA A 39 0.76 23.04 -9.97
N THR A 40 0.62 21.74 -9.69
CA THR A 40 -0.17 20.82 -10.53
C THR A 40 -1.66 21.22 -10.59
N LEU A 41 -2.25 21.69 -9.49
CA LEU A 41 -3.63 22.15 -9.50
C LEU A 41 -3.79 23.46 -10.30
N SER A 42 -2.83 24.37 -10.21
CA SER A 42 -2.78 25.56 -11.06
C SER A 42 -2.75 25.19 -12.54
N ASP A 43 -1.82 24.34 -12.97
CA ASP A 43 -1.71 23.90 -14.37
C ASP A 43 -3.01 23.25 -14.86
N ARG A 44 -3.65 22.42 -14.03
CA ARG A 44 -4.92 21.77 -14.39
C ARG A 44 -6.06 22.75 -14.53
N THR A 45 -6.08 23.79 -13.72
CA THR A 45 -7.11 24.82 -13.75
C THR A 45 -6.96 25.67 -15.02
N GLU A 46 -5.74 26.05 -15.37
CA GLU A 46 -5.41 26.81 -16.59
C GLU A 46 -5.75 26.05 -17.89
N ASN A 47 -5.72 24.71 -17.85
CA ASN A 47 -6.03 23.86 -19.00
C ASN A 47 -7.53 23.55 -19.19
N ILE A 48 -8.41 24.07 -18.33
CA ILE A 48 -9.87 23.89 -18.46
C ILE A 48 -10.50 25.21 -18.87
N ASP A 49 -11.18 25.22 -20.02
CA ASP A 49 -12.04 26.32 -20.43
C ASP A 49 -13.33 26.31 -19.59
N ALA A 50 -13.38 27.17 -18.57
CA ALA A 50 -14.48 27.28 -17.62
C ALA A 50 -15.80 27.74 -18.28
N ASP A 51 -15.72 28.46 -19.40
CA ASP A 51 -16.88 29.01 -20.11
C ASP A 51 -17.54 27.99 -21.04
N ARG A 52 -16.89 26.83 -21.25
CA ARG A 52 -17.38 25.77 -22.13
C ARG A 52 -18.75 25.23 -21.73
N ASP A 53 -18.93 24.89 -20.45
CA ASP A 53 -20.20 24.40 -19.90
C ASP A 53 -20.21 24.41 -18.35
N ALA A 54 -21.41 24.20 -17.76
CA ALA A 54 -21.60 24.16 -16.32
C ALA A 54 -20.87 23.01 -15.59
N ARG A 55 -20.35 22.01 -16.30
CA ARG A 55 -19.53 20.93 -15.73
C ARG A 55 -18.07 21.37 -15.66
N ALA A 56 -17.56 22.02 -16.69
CA ALA A 56 -16.23 22.63 -16.72
C ALA A 56 -16.09 23.70 -15.64
N ALA A 57 -17.08 24.61 -15.51
CA ALA A 57 -17.12 25.60 -14.45
C ALA A 57 -17.08 24.98 -13.03
N ARG A 58 -17.83 23.89 -12.81
CA ARG A 58 -17.81 23.15 -11.53
C ARG A 58 -16.49 22.45 -11.27
N ALA A 59 -15.83 21.94 -12.32
CA ALA A 59 -14.53 21.29 -12.20
C ALA A 59 -13.44 22.31 -11.83
N VAL A 60 -13.42 23.48 -12.46
CA VAL A 60 -12.53 24.60 -12.13
C VAL A 60 -12.74 25.05 -10.69
N ALA A 61 -13.98 25.31 -10.28
CA ALA A 61 -14.30 25.70 -8.90
C ALA A 61 -13.85 24.65 -7.86
N ALA A 62 -13.97 23.35 -8.16
CA ALA A 62 -13.50 22.30 -7.27
C ALA A 62 -11.96 22.22 -7.19
N LEU A 63 -11.26 22.47 -8.30
CA LEU A 63 -9.80 22.51 -8.35
C LEU A 63 -9.25 23.73 -7.59
N ASP A 64 -9.88 24.89 -7.76
CA ASP A 64 -9.53 26.11 -7.02
C ASP A 64 -9.76 25.94 -5.52
N ALA A 65 -10.91 25.40 -5.11
CA ALA A 65 -11.16 25.12 -3.69
C ALA A 65 -10.12 24.16 -3.08
N ALA A 66 -9.70 23.13 -3.82
CA ALA A 66 -8.64 22.22 -3.37
C ALA A 66 -7.27 22.90 -3.30
N LYS A 67 -6.98 23.83 -4.23
CA LYS A 67 -5.74 24.62 -4.25
C LYS A 67 -5.68 25.58 -3.07
N ASP A 68 -6.79 26.26 -2.77
CA ASP A 68 -6.89 27.19 -1.64
C ASP A 68 -6.65 26.45 -0.32
N GLN A 69 -7.31 25.30 -0.12
CA GLN A 69 -7.08 24.46 1.05
C GLN A 69 -5.61 24.04 1.20
N LEU A 70 -4.96 23.60 0.12
CA LEU A 70 -3.54 23.23 0.17
C LEU A 70 -2.62 24.41 0.46
N THR A 71 -2.97 25.60 -0.02
CA THR A 71 -2.22 26.84 0.21
C THR A 71 -2.30 27.26 1.68
N GLU A 72 -3.48 27.20 2.29
CA GLU A 72 -3.66 27.44 3.73
C GLU A 72 -2.85 26.43 4.57
N GLU A 73 -2.88 25.15 4.21
CA GLU A 73 -2.10 24.13 4.89
C GLU A 73 -0.58 24.34 4.73
N LEU A 74 -0.12 24.77 3.56
CA LEU A 74 1.28 25.13 3.31
C LEU A 74 1.72 26.33 4.16
N GLN A 75 0.88 27.35 4.24
CA GLN A 75 1.13 28.54 5.04
C GLN A 75 1.21 28.18 6.53
N ALA A 76 0.28 27.35 7.03
CA ALA A 76 0.30 26.85 8.40
C ALA A 76 1.58 26.04 8.73
N LEU A 77 2.08 25.24 7.78
CA LEU A 77 3.35 24.52 7.92
C LEU A 77 4.55 25.47 8.01
N GLN A 78 4.58 26.51 7.18
CA GLN A 78 5.68 27.48 7.13
C GLN A 78 5.69 28.42 8.35
N THR A 79 4.52 28.79 8.88
CA THR A 79 4.41 29.68 10.04
C THR A 79 4.46 28.95 11.38
N GLY A 80 4.52 27.61 11.37
CA GLY A 80 4.45 26.80 12.58
C GLY A 80 3.08 26.86 13.29
N GLN A 81 2.07 27.43 12.64
CA GLN A 81 0.67 27.45 13.10
C GLN A 81 -0.04 26.17 12.68
N LEU A 82 0.62 25.03 12.84
CA LEU A 82 -0.01 23.75 12.61
C LEU A 82 -1.15 23.61 13.60
N GLY A 83 -2.34 23.29 13.09
CA GLY A 83 -3.45 22.86 13.92
C GLY A 83 -3.05 21.69 14.83
N PRO A 84 -3.89 21.31 15.80
CA PRO A 84 -3.57 20.23 16.73
C PRO A 84 -3.15 18.96 15.99
N VAL A 85 -2.03 18.36 16.40
CA VAL A 85 -1.58 17.06 15.88
C VAL A 85 -2.54 16.00 16.38
N LEU A 86 -3.33 15.45 15.46
CA LEU A 86 -4.22 14.33 15.75
C LEU A 86 -3.44 13.02 15.60
N ARG A 87 -3.54 12.16 16.61
CA ARG A 87 -3.03 10.79 16.55
C ARG A 87 -4.20 9.85 16.29
N VAL A 88 -4.06 8.97 15.31
CA VAL A 88 -5.00 7.88 15.09
C VAL A 88 -4.44 6.61 15.72
N HIS A 89 -5.28 5.92 16.48
CA HIS A 89 -4.89 4.67 17.13
C HIS A 89 -4.66 3.60 16.07
N GLN A 90 -3.56 2.88 16.19
CA GLN A 90 -3.14 1.85 15.24
C GLN A 90 -2.58 0.65 15.99
N GLU A 91 -2.94 -0.53 15.55
CA GLU A 91 -2.43 -1.81 16.07
C GLU A 91 -1.95 -2.70 14.93
N ASP A 92 -0.83 -3.40 15.13
CA ASP A 92 -0.45 -4.51 14.25
C ASP A 92 -1.28 -5.78 14.54
N TYR A 93 -1.29 -6.76 13.63
CA TYR A 93 -2.15 -7.94 13.83
C TYR A 93 -1.71 -8.88 14.95
N CYS A 94 -0.48 -8.76 15.48
CA CYS A 94 -0.16 -9.44 16.73
C CYS A 94 -0.90 -8.79 17.89
N GLN A 95 -0.91 -7.46 17.95
CA GLN A 95 -1.63 -6.71 18.98
C GLN A 95 -3.14 -6.92 18.89
N ALA A 96 -3.72 -6.72 17.69
CA ALA A 96 -5.16 -6.82 17.45
C ALA A 96 -5.74 -8.21 17.81
N LEU A 97 -4.92 -9.27 17.69
CA LEU A 97 -5.33 -10.65 17.98
C LEU A 97 -4.74 -11.21 19.28
N GLY A 98 -4.09 -10.37 20.10
CA GLY A 98 -3.54 -10.79 21.39
C GLY A 98 -2.40 -11.81 21.30
N VAL A 99 -1.64 -11.80 20.20
CA VAL A 99 -0.53 -12.73 19.93
C VAL A 99 0.81 -12.11 20.37
N HIS A 100 1.65 -12.89 21.06
CA HIS A 100 2.99 -12.46 21.47
C HIS A 100 3.86 -12.10 20.24
N PRO A 101 4.62 -10.99 20.27
CA PRO A 101 5.37 -10.51 19.09
C PRO A 101 6.41 -11.48 18.53
N GLU A 102 6.93 -12.42 19.34
CA GLU A 102 7.85 -13.47 18.87
C GLU A 102 7.16 -14.47 17.93
N ASN A 103 5.85 -14.63 18.07
CA ASN A 103 5.03 -15.51 17.24
C ASN A 103 4.50 -14.78 16.00
N LYS A 104 5.17 -13.74 15.51
CA LYS A 104 4.69 -12.92 14.37
C LYS A 104 4.49 -13.69 13.07
N TYR A 105 5.22 -14.78 12.86
CA TYR A 105 5.12 -15.63 11.67
C TYR A 105 4.06 -16.71 11.84
N GLN A 106 3.30 -17.00 10.78
CA GLN A 106 2.23 -18.01 10.84
C GLN A 106 2.74 -19.41 11.21
N ASN A 107 3.93 -19.78 10.74
CA ASN A 107 4.56 -21.07 11.07
C ASN A 107 5.02 -21.17 12.54
N LEU A 108 5.04 -20.05 13.29
CA LEU A 108 5.33 -19.98 14.72
C LEU A 108 4.07 -19.72 15.56
N GLY A 109 2.88 -19.93 14.98
CA GLY A 109 1.60 -19.72 15.66
C GLY A 109 1.02 -18.31 15.51
N GLY A 110 1.61 -17.48 14.63
CA GLY A 110 1.11 -16.16 14.32
C GLY A 110 -0.15 -16.13 13.48
N PRO A 111 -0.83 -14.97 13.41
CA PRO A 111 -1.97 -14.77 12.52
C PRO A 111 -1.61 -15.06 11.05
N GLY A 112 -2.42 -15.89 10.40
CA GLY A 112 -2.40 -16.13 8.96
C GLY A 112 -3.45 -15.32 8.21
N VAL A 113 -3.56 -15.58 6.90
CA VAL A 113 -4.51 -14.92 5.99
C VAL A 113 -5.95 -14.99 6.51
N GLU A 114 -6.40 -16.18 6.91
CA GLU A 114 -7.78 -16.43 7.35
C GLU A 114 -8.14 -15.65 8.62
N ALA A 115 -7.22 -15.57 9.58
CA ALA A 115 -7.43 -14.84 10.83
C ALA A 115 -7.55 -13.33 10.56
N ILE A 116 -6.68 -12.80 9.69
CA ILE A 116 -6.69 -11.39 9.30
C ILE A 116 -7.98 -11.03 8.55
N ILE A 117 -8.37 -11.82 7.54
CA ILE A 117 -9.60 -11.56 6.77
C ILE A 117 -10.84 -11.68 7.66
N SER A 118 -10.88 -12.66 8.56
CA SER A 118 -11.99 -12.83 9.51
C SER A 118 -12.10 -11.63 10.45
N HIS A 119 -10.96 -11.13 10.95
CA HIS A 119 -10.92 -9.95 11.81
C HIS A 119 -11.42 -8.69 11.09
N LEU A 120 -10.97 -8.44 9.84
CA LEU A 120 -11.45 -7.32 9.03
C LEU A 120 -12.97 -7.39 8.83
N ARG A 121 -13.51 -8.57 8.49
CA ARG A 121 -14.95 -8.75 8.30
C ARG A 121 -15.77 -8.54 9.56
N ALA A 122 -15.22 -8.91 10.72
CA ALA A 122 -15.91 -8.79 12.00
C ALA A 122 -15.95 -7.35 12.54
N HIS A 123 -14.93 -6.52 12.24
CA HIS A 123 -14.75 -5.25 12.94
C HIS A 123 -14.78 -4.01 12.04
N THR A 124 -14.80 -4.16 10.70
CA THR A 124 -14.92 -3.01 9.81
C THR A 124 -16.34 -2.46 9.83
N GLY A 125 -16.49 -1.20 10.27
CA GLY A 125 -17.77 -0.60 10.68
C GLY A 125 -18.82 -0.35 9.60
N ARG A 126 -18.48 -0.50 8.31
CA ARG A 126 -19.41 -0.28 7.19
C ARG A 126 -19.34 -1.45 6.18
N PRO A 127 -20.47 -2.06 5.77
CA PRO A 127 -20.47 -3.20 4.85
C PRO A 127 -19.69 -2.97 3.54
N GLY A 128 -19.82 -1.80 2.93
CA GLY A 128 -19.07 -1.45 1.73
C GLY A 128 -17.56 -1.28 1.95
N ALA A 129 -17.13 -0.97 3.18
CA ALA A 129 -15.72 -0.83 3.54
C ALA A 129 -15.07 -2.17 3.92
N ILE A 130 -15.86 -3.16 4.38
CA ILE A 130 -15.36 -4.51 4.71
C ILE A 130 -14.66 -5.11 3.50
N GLU A 131 -15.37 -5.21 2.38
CA GLU A 131 -14.82 -5.85 1.18
C GLU A 131 -13.68 -5.03 0.57
N GLN A 132 -13.69 -3.70 0.69
CA GLN A 132 -12.56 -2.88 0.25
C GLN A 132 -11.27 -3.23 0.98
N ASP A 133 -11.31 -3.39 2.31
CA ASP A 133 -10.12 -3.70 3.09
C ASP A 133 -9.66 -5.15 2.90
N VAL A 134 -10.60 -6.09 2.75
CA VAL A 134 -10.28 -7.48 2.37
C VAL A 134 -9.60 -7.53 1.01
N LEU A 135 -10.11 -6.79 0.02
CA LEU A 135 -9.50 -6.72 -1.32
C LEU A 135 -8.15 -6.01 -1.29
N ARG A 136 -7.95 -4.98 -0.45
CA ARG A 136 -6.63 -4.35 -0.25
C ARG A 136 -5.62 -5.32 0.40
N PHE A 137 -6.06 -6.14 1.35
CA PHE A 137 -5.20 -7.17 1.93
C PHE A 137 -4.87 -8.28 0.93
N ARG A 138 -5.85 -8.73 0.14
CA ARG A 138 -5.62 -9.64 -1.00
C ARG A 138 -4.57 -9.07 -1.96
N ASP A 139 -4.69 -7.80 -2.32
CA ASP A 139 -3.73 -7.10 -3.18
C ASP A 139 -2.31 -7.11 -2.58
N ALA A 140 -2.17 -6.96 -1.25
CA ALA A 140 -0.89 -7.07 -0.56
C ALA A 140 -0.30 -8.49 -0.62
N LEU A 141 -1.13 -9.54 -0.50
CA LEU A 141 -0.70 -10.93 -0.63
C LEU A 141 -0.21 -11.23 -2.04
N ILE A 142 -0.96 -10.78 -3.07
CA ILE A 142 -0.58 -10.92 -4.47
C ILE A 142 0.75 -10.22 -4.71
N PHE A 143 0.88 -8.97 -4.27
CA PHE A 143 2.10 -8.20 -4.48
C PHE A 143 3.30 -8.84 -3.78
N ASN A 144 3.19 -9.24 -2.51
CA ASN A 144 4.27 -9.96 -1.81
C ASN A 144 4.65 -11.26 -2.53
N TRP A 145 3.70 -12.01 -3.08
CA TRP A 145 4.05 -13.19 -3.86
C TRP A 145 4.73 -12.84 -5.20
N LEU A 146 4.30 -11.78 -5.90
CA LEU A 146 4.94 -11.32 -7.12
C LEU A 146 6.38 -10.87 -6.86
N ILE A 147 6.63 -10.14 -5.76
CA ILE A 147 7.96 -9.61 -5.46
C ILE A 147 8.85 -10.55 -4.63
N GLY A 148 8.35 -11.71 -4.19
CA GLY A 148 9.08 -12.55 -3.23
C GLY A 148 9.25 -11.88 -1.87
N GLY A 149 8.19 -11.23 -1.38
CA GLY A 149 8.05 -10.65 -0.05
C GLY A 149 7.94 -11.73 1.01
N THR A 150 9.10 -12.12 1.53
CA THR A 150 9.22 -13.24 2.48
C THR A 150 8.93 -12.86 3.93
N ASP A 151 9.01 -11.56 4.27
CA ASP A 151 8.84 -11.07 5.64
C ASP A 151 7.48 -10.42 5.91
N ALA A 152 6.48 -10.69 5.04
CA ALA A 152 5.12 -10.16 5.17
C ALA A 152 4.32 -10.87 6.29
N HIS A 153 4.80 -10.78 7.53
CA HIS A 153 4.25 -11.40 8.72
C HIS A 153 3.19 -10.53 9.41
N ALA A 154 2.53 -11.03 10.46
CA ALA A 154 1.40 -10.33 11.08
C ALA A 154 1.71 -8.92 11.60
N LYS A 155 2.97 -8.63 11.98
CA LYS A 155 3.37 -7.29 12.42
C LYS A 155 3.55 -6.26 11.29
N ASN A 156 3.48 -6.69 10.01
CA ASN A 156 3.60 -5.82 8.83
C ASN A 156 2.24 -5.45 8.23
N TYR A 157 1.18 -5.82 8.93
CA TYR A 157 -0.18 -5.42 8.62
C TYR A 157 -0.77 -4.79 9.88
N SER A 158 -1.39 -3.62 9.73
CA SER A 158 -2.03 -2.92 10.83
C SER A 158 -3.46 -2.54 10.51
N ILE A 159 -4.21 -2.28 11.57
CA ILE A 159 -5.52 -1.66 11.55
C ILE A 159 -5.44 -0.27 12.15
N LEU A 160 -6.16 0.67 11.55
CA LEU A 160 -6.50 1.95 12.16
C LEU A 160 -7.82 1.77 12.91
N ILE A 161 -7.89 2.34 14.11
CA ILE A 161 -9.03 2.21 15.01
C ILE A 161 -9.60 3.62 15.21
N SER A 162 -10.84 3.81 14.79
CA SER A 162 -11.56 5.08 14.96
C SER A 162 -12.42 5.08 16.23
N ALA A 163 -13.02 6.24 16.52
CA ALA A 163 -14.03 6.35 17.58
C ALA A 163 -15.15 5.31 17.37
N GLY A 164 -15.59 4.68 18.45
CA GLY A 164 -16.58 3.59 18.39
C GLY A 164 -15.99 2.20 18.10
N GLY A 165 -14.66 2.07 17.98
CA GLY A 165 -13.99 0.77 17.87
C GLY A 165 -14.04 0.14 16.48
N THR A 166 -14.51 0.88 15.47
CA THR A 166 -14.50 0.41 14.09
C THR A 166 -13.09 0.42 13.53
N VAL A 167 -12.75 -0.64 12.80
CA VAL A 167 -11.39 -0.83 12.28
C VAL A 167 -11.36 -0.67 10.77
N ARG A 168 -10.15 -0.38 10.25
CA ARG A 168 -9.87 -0.33 8.81
C ARG A 168 -8.43 -0.72 8.56
N LEU A 169 -8.14 -1.37 7.44
CA LEU A 169 -6.77 -1.73 7.09
C LEU A 169 -5.90 -0.47 6.89
N ALA A 170 -4.80 -0.38 7.64
CA ALA A 170 -3.81 0.68 7.48
C ALA A 170 -3.14 0.62 6.10
N PRO A 171 -2.45 1.68 5.65
CA PRO A 171 -1.53 1.61 4.53
C PRO A 171 -0.49 0.49 4.74
N LEU A 172 -0.06 -0.08 3.62
CA LEU A 172 0.91 -1.17 3.61
C LEU A 172 2.31 -0.59 3.81
N TYR A 173 3.06 -1.17 4.73
CA TYR A 173 4.44 -0.80 5.03
C TYR A 173 5.32 -2.05 5.06
N ASP A 174 6.63 -1.84 5.03
CA ASP A 174 7.64 -2.91 5.14
C ASP A 174 7.45 -4.04 4.10
N MET A 175 7.20 -3.61 2.87
CA MET A 175 7.09 -4.47 1.68
C MET A 175 8.46 -4.52 1.00
N ALA A 176 9.14 -5.67 1.05
CA ALA A 176 10.51 -5.81 0.56
C ALA A 176 10.70 -7.11 -0.23
N SER A 177 11.52 -7.08 -1.27
CA SER A 177 11.82 -8.25 -2.10
C SER A 177 13.09 -8.95 -1.63
N ILE A 178 13.05 -10.29 -1.56
CA ILE A 178 14.25 -11.12 -1.37
C ILE A 178 14.94 -11.49 -2.69
N LEU A 179 14.29 -11.25 -3.83
CA LEU A 179 14.73 -11.75 -5.14
C LEU A 179 16.01 -11.11 -5.71
N PRO A 180 16.42 -9.87 -5.39
CA PRO A 180 17.66 -9.32 -5.94
C PRO A 180 18.94 -9.85 -5.26
N TYR A 181 18.83 -10.67 -4.21
CA TYR A 181 19.98 -11.25 -3.51
C TYR A 181 20.42 -12.56 -4.19
N SER A 182 21.64 -12.57 -4.74
CA SER A 182 22.14 -13.64 -5.62
C SER A 182 22.47 -14.96 -4.93
N ASP A 183 22.62 -14.95 -3.59
CA ASP A 183 22.86 -16.11 -2.75
C ASP A 183 21.57 -16.88 -2.39
N ILE A 184 20.41 -16.35 -2.78
CA ILE A 184 19.11 -16.96 -2.52
C ILE A 184 18.74 -17.93 -3.64
N ASP A 185 18.55 -19.21 -3.30
CA ASP A 185 17.92 -20.19 -4.18
C ASP A 185 16.39 -19.97 -4.21
N PRO A 186 15.79 -19.54 -5.33
CA PRO A 186 14.36 -19.26 -5.43
C PRO A 186 13.47 -20.43 -5.00
N ARG A 187 13.94 -21.68 -5.16
CA ARG A 187 13.20 -22.90 -4.78
C ARG A 187 13.07 -23.09 -3.27
N LYS A 188 13.93 -22.42 -2.50
CA LYS A 188 13.94 -22.45 -1.02
C LYS A 188 13.20 -21.28 -0.40
N VAL A 189 12.82 -20.28 -1.20
CA VAL A 189 12.12 -19.08 -0.73
C VAL A 189 10.75 -19.44 -0.16
N LYS A 190 10.48 -18.93 1.05
CA LYS A 190 9.22 -19.13 1.77
C LYS A 190 8.59 -17.79 2.14
N LEU A 191 7.28 -17.68 1.94
CA LEU A 191 6.45 -16.59 2.41
C LEU A 191 6.20 -16.71 3.92
N ALA A 192 5.95 -15.58 4.59
CA ALA A 192 5.60 -15.54 6.01
C ALA A 192 4.19 -16.09 6.30
N MET A 193 3.27 -15.97 5.36
CA MET A 193 1.92 -16.52 5.40
C MET A 193 1.72 -17.49 4.23
N LYS A 194 0.94 -18.55 4.45
CA LYS A 194 0.61 -19.53 3.41
C LYS A 194 -0.24 -18.92 2.31
N ILE A 195 0.00 -19.38 1.09
CA ILE A 195 -0.97 -19.34 0.00
C ILE A 195 -1.50 -20.77 -0.13
N GLY A 196 -2.80 -20.97 0.09
CA GLY A 196 -3.37 -22.31 0.22
C GLY A 196 -2.70 -23.08 1.37
N ASP A 197 -2.02 -24.17 1.04
CA ASP A 197 -1.31 -25.01 2.01
C ASP A 197 0.21 -24.78 2.05
N THR A 198 0.75 -23.95 1.15
CA THR A 198 2.20 -23.81 0.96
C THR A 198 2.74 -22.46 1.42
N TYR A 199 3.94 -22.51 2.01
CA TYR A 199 4.78 -21.33 2.20
C TYR A 199 5.74 -21.11 1.03
N LYS A 200 6.04 -22.14 0.23
CA LYS A 200 7.08 -22.06 -0.81
C LYS A 200 6.59 -21.18 -1.96
N LEU A 201 7.37 -20.14 -2.28
CA LEU A 201 7.04 -19.13 -3.28
C LEU A 201 6.70 -19.76 -4.64
N GLU A 202 7.54 -20.68 -5.12
CA GLU A 202 7.36 -21.35 -6.42
C GLU A 202 6.23 -22.39 -6.42
N LYS A 203 5.76 -22.82 -5.24
CA LYS A 203 4.66 -23.80 -5.14
C LYS A 203 3.28 -23.16 -4.99
N ALA A 204 3.19 -21.84 -4.86
CA ALA A 204 1.92 -21.11 -4.83
C ALA A 204 1.31 -21.07 -6.24
N THR A 205 0.87 -22.24 -6.72
CA THR A 205 0.25 -22.47 -8.02
C THR A 205 -1.20 -21.98 -8.07
N ALA A 206 -1.83 -22.02 -9.24
CA ALA A 206 -3.26 -21.70 -9.40
C ALA A 206 -4.17 -22.53 -8.47
N ALA A 207 -3.80 -23.77 -8.14
CA ALA A 207 -4.56 -24.60 -7.20
C ALA A 207 -4.49 -24.04 -5.76
N GLU A 208 -3.33 -23.56 -5.34
CA GLU A 208 -3.13 -22.98 -4.00
C GLU A 208 -3.87 -21.64 -3.86
N TRP A 209 -3.87 -20.81 -4.91
CA TRP A 209 -4.64 -19.57 -4.95
C TRP A 209 -6.15 -19.84 -4.99
N THR A 210 -6.60 -20.86 -5.73
CA THR A 210 -8.00 -21.32 -5.69
C THR A 210 -8.41 -21.74 -4.28
N LYS A 211 -7.54 -22.48 -3.58
CA LYS A 211 -7.79 -22.89 -2.19
C LYS A 211 -7.87 -21.68 -1.26
N LEU A 212 -6.92 -20.76 -1.35
CA LEU A 212 -6.94 -19.51 -0.57
C LEU A 212 -8.23 -18.72 -0.83
N ALA A 213 -8.63 -18.59 -2.10
CA ALA A 213 -9.84 -17.87 -2.48
C ALA A 213 -11.09 -18.51 -1.85
N ALA A 214 -11.23 -19.83 -1.98
CA ALA A 214 -12.36 -20.58 -1.42
C ALA A 214 -12.44 -20.45 0.11
N ASN A 215 -11.32 -20.64 0.81
CA ASN A 215 -11.26 -20.54 2.28
C ASN A 215 -11.64 -19.15 2.80
N ASN A 216 -11.42 -18.12 1.99
CA ASN A 216 -11.59 -16.73 2.39
C ASN A 216 -12.77 -16.05 1.69
N GLY A 217 -13.63 -16.80 0.98
CA GLY A 217 -14.80 -16.23 0.28
C GLY A 217 -14.44 -15.19 -0.79
N LEU A 218 -13.27 -15.31 -1.41
CA LEU A 218 -12.83 -14.45 -2.52
C LEU A 218 -13.27 -15.07 -3.84
N LYS A 219 -13.67 -14.24 -4.80
CA LYS A 219 -13.96 -14.69 -6.17
C LYS A 219 -12.65 -14.99 -6.89
N ILE A 220 -12.45 -16.25 -7.31
CA ILE A 220 -11.20 -16.69 -7.94
C ILE A 220 -10.90 -15.93 -9.24
N ASP A 221 -11.90 -15.69 -10.09
CA ASP A 221 -11.72 -14.97 -11.35
C ASP A 221 -11.19 -13.55 -11.09
N ALA A 222 -11.84 -12.81 -10.18
CA ALA A 222 -11.42 -11.45 -9.81
C ALA A 222 -10.06 -11.42 -9.09
N LEU A 223 -9.65 -12.51 -8.44
CA LEU A 223 -8.31 -12.64 -7.86
C LEU A 223 -7.27 -12.85 -8.95
N VAL A 224 -7.51 -13.76 -9.88
CA VAL A 224 -6.60 -14.07 -11.00
C VAL A 224 -6.45 -12.87 -11.93
N ASP A 225 -7.54 -12.19 -12.26
CA ASP A 225 -7.49 -10.96 -13.06
C ASP A 225 -6.62 -9.91 -12.39
N ARG A 226 -6.77 -9.74 -11.08
CA ARG A 226 -5.94 -8.81 -10.32
C ARG A 226 -4.46 -9.20 -10.30
N MET A 227 -4.15 -10.50 -10.20
CA MET A 227 -2.76 -10.99 -10.30
C MET A 227 -2.15 -10.65 -11.66
N ARG A 228 -2.91 -10.83 -12.75
CA ARG A 228 -2.47 -10.49 -14.11
C ARG A 228 -2.29 -8.99 -14.29
N GLU A 229 -3.23 -8.17 -13.82
CA GLU A 229 -3.11 -6.72 -13.84
C GLU A 229 -1.84 -6.24 -13.12
N MET A 230 -1.60 -6.73 -11.91
CA MET A 230 -0.40 -6.36 -11.15
C MET A 230 0.88 -6.82 -11.85
N ALA A 231 0.92 -8.06 -12.34
CA ALA A 231 2.07 -8.57 -13.07
C ALA A 231 2.34 -7.74 -14.34
N ALA A 232 1.31 -7.41 -15.12
CA ALA A 232 1.45 -6.60 -16.32
C ALA A 232 1.95 -5.17 -16.03
N ALA A 233 1.56 -4.58 -14.88
CA ALA A 233 1.95 -3.22 -14.51
C ALA A 233 3.36 -3.12 -13.90
N ILE A 234 3.90 -4.20 -13.31
CA ILE A 234 5.20 -4.18 -12.61
C ILE A 234 6.35 -3.65 -13.48
N PRO A 235 6.57 -4.13 -14.73
CA PRO A 235 7.72 -3.70 -15.53
C PRO A 235 7.76 -2.18 -15.74
N ASP A 236 6.63 -1.59 -16.15
CA ASP A 236 6.54 -0.16 -16.45
C ASP A 236 6.66 0.68 -15.17
N LEU A 237 5.92 0.32 -14.12
CA LEU A 237 5.97 1.04 -12.84
C LEU A 237 7.35 0.98 -12.19
N LEU A 238 8.04 -0.16 -12.30
CA LEU A 238 9.38 -0.33 -11.75
C LEU A 238 10.42 0.44 -12.56
N ASN A 239 10.28 0.50 -13.89
CA ASN A 239 11.11 1.33 -14.73
C ASN A 239 10.97 2.81 -14.40
N ASP A 240 9.75 3.29 -14.24
CA ASP A 240 9.47 4.68 -13.87
C ASP A 240 10.04 5.04 -12.49
N GLU A 241 9.89 4.16 -11.50
CA GLU A 241 10.43 4.41 -10.15
C GLU A 241 11.96 4.34 -10.12
N VAL A 242 12.61 3.40 -10.84
CA VAL A 242 14.08 3.36 -10.95
C VAL A 242 14.62 4.62 -11.63
N LYS A 243 13.95 5.10 -12.68
CA LYS A 243 14.28 6.37 -13.32
C LYS A 243 14.14 7.54 -12.35
N ALA A 244 13.03 7.63 -11.63
CA ALA A 244 12.80 8.67 -10.63
C ALA A 244 13.84 8.66 -9.50
N LEU A 245 14.24 7.47 -9.03
CA LEU A 245 15.30 7.32 -8.04
C LEU A 245 16.64 7.82 -8.57
N SER A 246 16.99 7.46 -9.80
CA SER A 246 18.22 7.93 -10.47
C SER A 246 18.23 9.46 -10.63
N GLU A 247 17.11 10.05 -11.06
CA GLU A 247 16.94 11.51 -11.16
C GLU A 247 17.02 12.21 -9.80
N ALA A 248 16.61 11.54 -8.72
CA ALA A 248 16.77 12.01 -7.34
C ALA A 248 18.19 11.79 -6.76
N GLY A 249 19.14 11.29 -7.57
CA GLY A 249 20.52 11.02 -7.14
C GLY A 249 20.70 9.75 -6.32
N VAL A 250 19.68 8.87 -6.28
CA VAL A 250 19.75 7.55 -5.64
C VAL A 250 20.18 6.53 -6.68
N SER A 251 21.44 6.10 -6.61
CA SER A 251 22.00 5.06 -7.47
C SER A 251 22.54 3.91 -6.62
N HIS A 252 22.06 2.69 -6.89
CA HIS A 252 22.58 1.47 -6.28
C HIS A 252 22.36 0.28 -7.23
N PRO A 253 23.34 -0.63 -7.42
CA PRO A 253 23.20 -1.76 -8.35
C PRO A 253 21.97 -2.64 -8.09
N ILE A 254 21.53 -2.73 -6.84
CA ILE A 254 20.32 -3.49 -6.46
C ILE A 254 19.06 -3.01 -7.17
N CYS A 255 18.97 -1.73 -7.58
CA CYS A 255 17.81 -1.21 -8.29
C CYS A 255 17.68 -1.84 -9.68
N GLU A 256 18.80 -1.95 -10.41
CA GLU A 256 18.85 -2.61 -11.72
C GLU A 256 18.58 -4.11 -11.59
N VAL A 257 19.20 -4.77 -10.61
CA VAL A 257 18.96 -6.21 -10.35
C VAL A 257 17.49 -6.45 -10.01
N LEU A 258 16.90 -5.64 -9.14
CA LEU A 258 15.49 -5.71 -8.77
C LEU A 258 14.60 -5.51 -10.00
N GLN A 259 14.92 -4.52 -10.85
CA GLN A 259 14.21 -4.27 -12.10
C GLN A 259 14.20 -5.51 -13.00
N THR A 260 15.37 -6.11 -13.25
CA THR A 260 15.48 -7.31 -14.07
C THR A 260 14.71 -8.49 -13.48
N VAL A 261 14.96 -8.84 -12.22
CA VAL A 261 14.37 -10.06 -11.62
C VAL A 261 12.85 -9.96 -11.47
N LEU A 262 12.31 -8.79 -11.15
CA LEU A 262 10.87 -8.60 -11.03
C LEU A 262 10.17 -8.53 -12.39
N THR A 263 10.81 -7.93 -13.40
CA THR A 263 10.30 -7.91 -14.78
C THR A 263 10.24 -9.33 -15.34
N ASP A 264 11.33 -10.11 -15.22
CA ASP A 264 11.39 -11.50 -15.68
C ASP A 264 10.35 -12.37 -14.98
N ARG A 265 10.17 -12.17 -13.67
CA ARG A 265 9.18 -12.90 -12.89
C ARG A 265 7.76 -12.54 -13.31
N ALA A 266 7.47 -11.26 -13.50
CA ALA A 266 6.15 -10.80 -13.92
C ALA A 266 5.77 -11.32 -15.32
N ALA A 267 6.72 -11.35 -16.26
CA ALA A 267 6.51 -11.86 -17.63
C ALA A 267 6.10 -13.34 -17.67
N ARG A 268 6.56 -14.16 -16.71
CA ARG A 268 6.16 -15.58 -16.59
C ARG A 268 4.68 -15.75 -16.28
N PHE A 269 4.00 -14.73 -15.74
CA PHE A 269 2.59 -14.79 -15.37
C PHE A 269 1.66 -14.16 -16.40
N THR A 270 2.16 -13.25 -17.24
CA THR A 270 1.38 -12.71 -18.36
C THR A 270 1.39 -13.64 -19.58
N SER A 271 2.29 -14.62 -19.61
CA SER A 271 2.43 -15.60 -20.70
C SER A 271 1.60 -16.89 -20.50
N ILE A 272 0.70 -16.92 -19.49
CA ILE A 272 -0.16 -18.07 -19.12
C ILE A 272 -1.64 -17.68 -19.22
#